data_AF-A0A2N8MQY3-F1
#
_entry.id   AF-A0A2N8MQY3-F1
#
_cell.length_a   1.000
_cell.length_b   1.000
_cell.length_c   1.000
_cell.angle_alpha   90.00
_cell.angle_beta   90.00
_cell.angle_gamma   90.00
#
_symmetry.space_group_name_H-M   'P 1'
#
loop_
_entity.id
_entity.type
_entity.pdbx_description
1 polymer ?
#
loop_
_entity_poly.entity_id
_entity_poly.type
_entity_poly.pdbx_seq_one_letter_code
_entity_poly.pdbx_strand_id
1 'polypeptide(L)'
;MASRAPDVGRGIDETGRSGGRRIRPCPGGRARGGRGPGRRATGREPVACLGEADLDRIVDDAWDPPVTLGVRLVSVLSDDLQHAGQAAYVRGLVLRDT
;
A
#
# COMPACT_ATOMS: atom_id res chain seq x y z
N MET A 1 -22.90 28.97 22.04
CA MET A 1 -22.43 27.90 22.96
C MET A 1 -23.29 26.67 22.72
N ALA A 2 -22.85 25.48 22.30
CA ALA A 2 -21.61 24.95 21.75
C ALA A 2 -22.03 23.87 20.73
N SER A 3 -21.41 23.86 19.53
CA SER A 3 -21.69 22.84 18.51
C SER A 3 -21.02 21.53 18.90
N ARG A 4 -21.78 20.43 18.93
CA ARG A 4 -21.26 19.07 19.16
C ARG A 4 -20.55 18.61 17.88
N ALA A 5 -19.25 18.35 17.97
CA ALA A 5 -18.50 17.67 16.91
C ALA A 5 -18.95 16.19 16.83
N PRO A 6 -19.01 15.58 15.63
CA PRO A 6 -19.17 14.14 15.52
C PRO A 6 -17.88 13.43 15.95
N ASP A 7 -18.05 12.41 16.79
CA ASP A 7 -17.02 11.51 17.29
C ASP A 7 -16.40 10.71 16.13
N VAL A 8 -15.26 11.18 15.62
CA VAL A 8 -14.39 10.43 14.70
C VAL A 8 -13.34 9.70 15.54
N GLY A 9 -13.79 8.85 16.46
CA GLY A 9 -12.96 8.11 17.39
C GLY A 9 -13.25 6.62 17.35
N ARG A 10 -13.07 5.94 16.20
CA ARG A 10 -12.86 4.49 16.22
C ARG A 10 -11.42 4.26 16.70
N GLY A 11 -11.23 4.39 18.01
CA GLY A 11 -9.95 4.30 18.70
C GLY A 11 -9.29 2.94 18.49
N ILE A 12 -7.97 3.00 18.32
CA ILE A 12 -7.08 1.91 18.73
C ILE A 12 -7.28 1.72 20.24
N ASP A 13 -7.66 0.53 20.69
CA ASP A 13 -7.65 0.25 22.12
C ASP A 13 -6.21 0.23 22.66
N GLU A 14 -6.02 0.45 23.96
CA GLU A 14 -4.71 0.46 24.63
C GLU A 14 -3.99 -0.91 24.58
N THR A 15 -4.62 -1.94 24.02
CA THR A 15 -3.97 -3.24 23.74
C THR A 15 -3.38 -3.32 22.33
N GLY A 16 -3.52 -2.27 21.52
CA GLY A 16 -3.04 -2.20 20.14
C GLY A 16 -3.74 -3.16 19.19
N ARG A 17 -4.85 -3.79 19.60
CA ARG A 17 -5.60 -4.71 18.74
C ARG A 17 -6.69 -3.94 18.02
N SER A 18 -6.31 -3.33 16.89
CA SER A 18 -7.35 -3.05 15.89
C SER A 18 -8.06 -4.37 15.58
N GLY A 19 -9.39 -4.38 15.62
CA GLY A 19 -10.23 -5.44 15.06
C GLY A 19 -10.10 -5.55 13.53
N GLY A 20 -8.92 -5.23 13.00
CA GLY A 20 -8.55 -5.30 11.61
C GLY A 20 -8.47 -6.75 11.16
N ARG A 21 -8.98 -6.99 9.95
CA ARG A 21 -8.84 -8.26 9.24
C ARG A 21 -7.35 -8.65 9.24
N ARG A 22 -6.97 -9.69 9.98
CA ARG A 22 -5.60 -10.21 9.97
C ARG A 22 -5.23 -10.50 8.51
N ILE A 23 -4.14 -9.90 8.04
CA ILE A 23 -3.57 -10.24 6.74
C ILE A 23 -3.25 -11.74 6.80
N ARG A 24 -3.83 -12.50 5.87
CA ARG A 24 -3.61 -13.95 5.84
C ARG A 24 -2.12 -14.20 5.66
N PRO A 25 -1.51 -15.17 6.38
CA PRO A 25 -0.12 -15.52 6.16
C PRO A 25 0.07 -15.92 4.70
N CYS A 26 1.13 -15.39 4.09
CA CYS A 26 1.46 -15.63 2.70
C CYS A 26 1.63 -17.13 2.45
N PRO A 27 0.97 -17.70 1.43
CA PRO A 27 1.07 -19.11 1.13
C PRO A 27 2.51 -19.43 0.70
N GLY A 28 3.30 -19.98 1.61
CA GLY A 28 4.73 -20.26 1.39
C GLY A 28 5.68 -19.74 2.47
N GLY A 29 5.19 -19.29 3.63
CA GLY A 29 6.00 -18.80 4.75
C GLY A 29 7.24 -19.62 5.07
N ARG A 30 8.37 -19.22 4.49
CA ARG A 30 9.69 -19.32 5.09
C ARG A 30 10.39 -17.98 4.89
N ALA A 31 10.47 -17.20 5.96
CA ALA A 31 11.59 -16.31 6.15
C ALA A 31 12.86 -17.19 6.22
N ARG A 32 13.56 -17.37 5.10
CA ARG A 32 14.95 -17.85 5.04
C ARG A 32 15.48 -17.66 3.63
N GLY A 33 16.58 -16.93 3.52
CA GLY A 33 17.30 -16.70 2.27
C GLY A 33 17.54 -18.00 1.54
N GLY A 34 17.11 -18.06 0.28
CA GLY A 34 17.22 -19.24 -0.55
C GLY A 34 16.73 -18.95 -1.96
N ARG A 35 17.67 -18.86 -2.89
CA ARG A 35 17.48 -18.66 -4.33
C ARG A 35 16.69 -19.86 -4.88
N GLY A 36 15.38 -19.71 -5.07
CA GLY A 36 14.51 -20.67 -5.75
C GLY A 36 14.15 -20.16 -7.15
N PRO A 37 13.90 -21.05 -8.14
CA PRO A 37 13.59 -20.63 -9.50
C PRO A 37 12.25 -19.88 -9.52
N GLY A 38 12.25 -18.73 -10.22
CA GLY A 38 11.20 -17.72 -10.21
C GLY A 38 9.78 -18.28 -10.18
N ARG A 39 9.13 -18.12 -9.03
CA ARG A 39 7.68 -18.29 -8.93
C ARG A 39 7.08 -17.23 -9.84
N ARG A 40 6.28 -17.64 -10.83
CA ARG A 40 5.50 -16.69 -11.62
C ARG A 40 4.55 -16.01 -10.64
N ALA A 41 4.85 -14.78 -10.25
CA ALA A 41 3.92 -13.93 -9.55
C ALA A 41 2.71 -13.76 -10.48
N THR A 42 1.66 -14.51 -10.24
CA THR A 42 0.33 -14.16 -10.76
C THR A 42 0.10 -12.71 -10.32
N GLY A 43 -0.37 -11.81 -11.19
CA GLY A 43 -0.45 -10.35 -10.95
C GLY A 43 -1.38 -9.90 -9.81
N ARG A 44 -1.63 -10.75 -8.82
CA ARG A 44 -2.49 -10.59 -7.65
C ARG A 44 -1.83 -11.00 -6.35
N GLU A 45 -0.52 -11.30 -6.35
CA GLU A 45 0.17 -11.57 -5.09
C GLU A 45 0.14 -10.33 -4.20
N PRO A 46 -0.35 -10.42 -2.95
CA PRO A 46 -0.42 -9.26 -2.07
C PRO A 46 0.97 -8.68 -1.84
N VAL A 47 1.08 -7.34 -1.78
CA VAL A 47 2.34 -6.64 -1.47
C VAL A 47 2.94 -7.11 -0.14
N ALA A 48 2.09 -7.52 0.81
CA ALA A 48 2.50 -8.10 2.10
C ALA A 48 3.29 -9.42 1.98
N CYS A 49 3.31 -10.03 0.79
CA CYS A 49 4.00 -11.30 0.53
C CYS A 49 5.30 -11.15 -0.26
N LEU A 50 5.67 -9.93 -0.66
CA LEU A 50 6.92 -9.68 -1.37
C LEU A 50 8.11 -9.72 -0.41
N GLY A 51 9.18 -10.38 -0.84
CA GLY A 51 10.50 -10.31 -0.20
C GLY A 51 11.37 -9.22 -0.83
N GLU A 52 12.48 -8.89 -0.17
CA GLU A 52 13.44 -7.88 -0.66
C GLU A 52 13.96 -8.21 -2.06
N ALA A 53 14.30 -9.48 -2.32
CA ALA A 53 14.80 -9.92 -3.62
C ALA A 53 13.78 -9.79 -4.77
N ASP A 54 12.49 -9.71 -4.46
CA ASP A 54 11.45 -9.49 -5.48
C ASP A 54 11.48 -8.04 -5.99
N LEU A 55 12.00 -7.10 -5.19
CA LEU A 55 12.02 -5.68 -5.54
C LEU A 55 13.01 -5.36 -6.68
N ASP A 56 14.08 -6.15 -6.81
CA ASP A 56 15.09 -6.01 -7.88
C ASP A 56 14.64 -6.62 -9.21
N ARG A 57 13.50 -7.32 -9.24
CA ARG A 57 12.97 -7.93 -10.47
C ARG A 57 12.62 -6.87 -11.50
N ILE A 58 13.15 -6.97 -12.72
CA ILE A 58 12.74 -6.14 -13.85
C ILE A 58 11.30 -6.49 -14.24
N VAL A 59 10.45 -5.46 -14.31
CA VAL A 59 9.04 -5.57 -14.69
C VAL A 59 8.73 -4.88 -16.01
N ASP A 60 9.61 -3.96 -16.46
CA ASP A 60 9.51 -3.31 -17.76
C ASP A 60 10.92 -2.96 -18.25
N ASP A 61 11.34 -3.57 -19.35
CA ASP A 61 12.65 -3.39 -19.98
C ASP A 61 12.62 -2.37 -21.12
N ALA A 62 11.46 -1.77 -21.44
CA ALA A 62 11.32 -0.77 -22.49
C ALA A 62 11.79 0.64 -22.06
N TRP A 63 12.23 0.79 -20.81
CA TRP A 63 12.75 2.04 -20.25
C TRP A 63 14.26 1.97 -20.05
N ASP A 64 14.93 3.13 -20.08
CA ASP A 64 16.35 3.27 -19.74
C ASP A 64 16.52 4.27 -18.57
N PRO A 65 16.88 3.80 -17.35
CA PRO A 65 17.17 2.41 -16.99
C PRO A 65 15.90 1.52 -16.92
N PRO A 66 16.04 0.19 -17.12
CA PRO A 66 14.92 -0.76 -16.96
C PRO A 66 14.26 -0.65 -15.60
N VAL A 67 12.94 -0.70 -15.57
CA VAL A 67 12.18 -0.47 -14.34
C VAL A 67 12.06 -1.75 -13.53
N THR A 68 12.46 -1.68 -12.27
CA THR A 68 12.30 -2.77 -11.29
C THR A 68 10.92 -2.75 -10.64
N LEU A 69 10.52 -3.85 -10.00
CA LEU A 69 9.30 -3.94 -9.22
C LEU A 69 9.27 -2.89 -8.11
N GLY A 70 10.39 -2.68 -7.42
CA GLY A 70 10.52 -1.64 -6.39
C GLY A 70 10.20 -0.25 -6.93
N VAL A 71 10.78 0.12 -8.08
CA VAL A 71 10.50 1.42 -8.71
C VAL A 71 9.03 1.54 -9.11
N ARG A 72 8.41 0.49 -9.65
CA ARG A 72 6.97 0.52 -9.96
C ARG A 72 6.10 0.69 -8.71
N LEU A 73 6.42 0.02 -7.60
CA LEU A 73 5.66 0.16 -6.35
C LEU A 73 5.74 1.58 -5.80
N VAL A 74 6.92 2.20 -5.82
CA VAL A 74 7.08 3.60 -5.41
C VAL A 74 6.30 4.53 -6.34
N SER A 75 6.34 4.29 -7.65
CA SER A 75 5.59 5.07 -8.63
C SER A 75 4.08 5.03 -8.38
N VAL A 76 3.53 3.84 -8.14
CA VAL A 76 2.09 3.66 -7.85
C VAL A 76 1.72 4.35 -6.54
N LEU A 77 2.53 4.17 -5.48
CA LEU A 77 2.28 4.83 -4.21
C LEU A 77 2.29 6.36 -4.35
N SER A 78 3.24 6.91 -5.12
CA SER A 78 3.32 8.34 -5.37
C SER A 78 2.08 8.85 -6.13
N ASP A 79 1.61 8.11 -7.14
CA ASP A 79 0.41 8.45 -7.91
C ASP A 79 -0.86 8.43 -7.03
N ASP A 80 -1.01 7.41 -6.18
CA ASP A 80 -2.13 7.30 -5.24
C ASP A 80 -2.17 8.49 -4.26
N LEU A 81 -1.01 8.92 -3.75
CA LEU A 81 -0.91 10.06 -2.86
C LEU A 81 -1.25 11.39 -3.55
N GLN A 82 -0.82 11.55 -4.81
CA GLN A 82 -1.18 12.72 -5.61
C GLN A 82 -2.70 12.80 -5.82
N HIS A 83 -3.33 11.69 -6.20
CA HIS A 83 -4.78 11.62 -6.35
C HIS A 83 -5.53 11.84 -5.03
N ALA A 84 -5.03 11.27 -3.92
CA ALA A 84 -5.62 11.50 -2.59
C ALA A 84 -5.55 12.99 -2.19
N GLY A 85 -4.43 13.66 -2.48
CA GLY A 85 -4.26 15.10 -2.28
C GLY A 85 -5.25 15.91 -3.10
N GLN A 86 -5.41 15.59 -4.38
CA GLN A 86 -6.38 16.23 -5.28
C GLN A 86 -7.82 16.05 -4.77
N ALA A 87 -8.19 14.83 -4.37
CA ALA A 87 -9.51 14.53 -3.82
C ALA A 87 -9.78 15.29 -2.52
N ALA A 88 -8.79 15.37 -1.62
CA ALA A 88 -8.89 16.12 -0.37
C ALA A 88 -9.03 17.63 -0.64
N TYR A 89 -8.31 18.17 -1.63
CA TYR A 89 -8.42 19.57 -2.03
C TYR A 89 -9.82 19.90 -2.55
N VAL A 90 -10.34 19.11 -3.49
CA VAL A 90 -11.71 19.29 -4.03
C VAL A 90 -12.75 19.18 -2.93
N ARG A 91 -12.65 18.17 -2.05
CA ARG A 91 -13.52 18.03 -0.87
C ARG A 91 -13.48 19.28 0.01
N GLY A 92 -12.30 19.86 0.20
CA GLY A 92 -12.11 21.08 0.99
C GLY A 92 -12.83 22.29 0.39
N LEU A 93 -12.84 22.42 -0.94
CA LEU A 93 -13.59 23.50 -1.62
C LEU A 93 -15.10 23.30 -1.45
N VAL A 94 -15.61 22.10 -1.75
CA VAL A 94 -17.04 21.80 -1.67
C VAL A 94 -17.60 22.02 -0.26
N LEU A 95 -16.86 21.62 0.79
CA LEU A 95 -17.32 21.76 2.17
C LEU A 95 -17.07 23.14 2.79
N ARG A 96 -16.32 24.03 2.13
CA ARG A 96 -16.12 25.41 2.59
C ARG A 96 -17.15 26.38 2.02
N ASP A 97 -17.72 26.07 0.86
CA ASP A 97 -18.69 26.92 0.15
C ASP A 97 -20.16 26.51 0.41
N THR A 98 -20.42 25.64 1.38
CA THR A 98 -21.77 25.23 1.85
C THR A 98 -21.90 25.37 3.36
#